data_AF-A0A0Q6UY41-F1
#
_entry.id   AF-A0A0Q6UY41-F1
#
_cell.length_a   1.000
_cell.length_b   1.000
_cell.length_c   1.000
_cell.angle_alpha   90.00
_cell.angle_beta   90.00
_cell.angle_gamma   90.00
#
_symmetry.space_group_name_H-M   'P 1'
#
loop_
_entity.id
_entity.type
_entity.pdbx_description
1 polymer ?
#
loop_
_entity_poly.entity_id
_entity_poly.type
_entity_poly.pdbx_seq_one_letter_code
_entity_poly.pdbx_strand_id
1 'polypeptide(L)'
;MNKTFTRLKYIFLGLFVLLSGAALTYHVVWVWPKEKCEKQGRLWAGKWMKCATSYSIETLTRRPVNLPPINGEARVTPEASSPTSPATQPAPAKK
;
A
#
# COMPACT_ATOMS: atom_id res chain seq x y z
N MET A 1 -27.72 -35.76 22.64
CA MET A 1 -26.92 -34.83 21.81
C MET A 1 -25.82 -35.63 21.10
N ASN A 2 -25.84 -35.70 19.77
CA ASN A 2 -24.82 -36.48 19.03
C ASN A 2 -23.45 -35.81 19.14
N LYS A 3 -22.47 -36.53 19.71
CA LYS A 3 -21.13 -36.01 20.02
C LYS A 3 -20.38 -35.57 18.75
N THR A 4 -20.58 -36.27 17.65
CA THR A 4 -20.02 -35.98 16.33
C THR A 4 -20.52 -34.65 15.76
N PHE A 5 -21.83 -34.42 15.78
CA PHE A 5 -22.45 -33.15 15.34
C PHE A 5 -21.97 -31.97 16.19
N THR A 6 -21.84 -32.19 17.50
CA THR A 6 -21.38 -31.16 18.44
C THR A 6 -19.93 -30.75 18.13
N ARG A 7 -19.05 -31.71 17.84
CA ARG A 7 -17.65 -31.44 17.45
C ARG A 7 -17.55 -30.69 16.13
N LEU A 8 -18.31 -31.13 15.13
CA LEU A 8 -18.31 -30.51 13.80
C LEU A 8 -18.73 -29.03 13.86
N LYS A 9 -19.77 -28.71 14.64
CA LYS A 9 -20.20 -27.33 14.90
C LYS A 9 -19.06 -26.45 15.43
N TYR A 10 -18.31 -26.94 16.42
CA TYR A 10 -17.22 -26.16 17.02
C TYR A 10 -16.05 -25.97 16.06
N ILE A 11 -15.76 -26.95 15.19
CA ILE A 11 -14.72 -26.83 14.17
C ILE A 11 -15.10 -25.71 13.18
N PHE A 12 -16.33 -25.71 12.67
CA PHE A 12 -16.78 -24.64 11.76
C PHE A 12 -16.80 -23.28 12.42
N LEU A 13 -17.25 -23.19 13.67
CA LEU A 13 -17.23 -21.94 14.44
C LEU A 13 -15.79 -21.44 14.62
N GLY A 14 -14.86 -22.33 14.99
CA GLY A 14 -13.45 -21.99 15.16
C GLY A 14 -12.80 -21.52 13.86
N LEU A 15 -13.07 -22.22 12.75
CA LEU A 15 -12.58 -21.84 11.43
C LEU A 15 -13.11 -20.47 10.99
N PHE A 16 -14.40 -20.21 11.22
CA PHE A 16 -15.02 -18.91 10.93
C PHE A 16 -14.32 -17.78 11.68
N VAL A 17 -14.16 -17.93 13.01
CA VAL A 17 -13.51 -16.92 13.84
C VAL A 17 -12.05 -16.72 13.42
N LEU A 18 -11.33 -17.80 13.08
CA LEU A 18 -9.95 -17.73 12.63
C LEU A 18 -9.82 -16.95 11.31
N LEU A 19 -10.67 -17.24 10.32
CA LEU A 19 -10.66 -16.55 9.04
C LEU A 19 -11.06 -15.07 9.17
N SER A 20 -12.09 -14.77 9.96
CA SER A 20 -12.48 -13.38 10.25
C SER A 20 -11.38 -12.63 11.00
N GLY A 21 -10.74 -13.27 11.98
CA GLY A 21 -9.61 -12.70 12.71
C GLY A 21 -8.41 -12.42 11.80
N ALA A 22 -8.10 -13.32 10.86
CA ALA A 22 -7.04 -13.12 9.88
C ALA A 22 -7.33 -11.90 8.98
N ALA A 23 -8.56 -11.76 8.48
CA ALA A 23 -8.96 -10.61 7.67
C ALA A 23 -8.83 -9.30 8.46
N LEU A 24 -9.33 -9.27 9.69
CA LEU A 24 -9.20 -8.09 10.55
C LEU A 24 -7.74 -7.74 10.84
N THR A 25 -6.89 -8.74 11.12
CA THR A 25 -5.47 -8.53 11.37
C THR A 25 -4.79 -7.91 10.16
N TYR A 26 -5.11 -8.37 8.95
CA TYR A 26 -4.58 -7.77 7.72
C TYR A 26 -4.98 -6.29 7.58
N HIS A 27 -6.24 -5.95 7.85
CA HIS A 27 -6.68 -4.56 7.81
C HIS A 27 -5.96 -3.67 8.81
N VAL A 28 -5.83 -4.14 10.06
CA VAL A 28 -5.19 -3.41 11.16
C VAL A 28 -3.70 -3.19 10.88
N VAL A 29 -3.02 -4.20 10.39
CA VAL A 29 -1.55 -4.20 10.25
C VAL A 29 -1.13 -3.57 8.92
N TRP A 30 -1.95 -3.66 7.87
CA TRP A 30 -1.57 -3.18 6.52
C TRP A 30 -2.43 -2.03 6.00
N VAL A 31 -3.75 -2.20 5.97
CA VAL A 31 -4.66 -1.26 5.29
C VAL A 31 -4.74 0.07 6.02
N TRP A 32 -4.96 0.07 7.34
CA TRP A 32 -5.09 1.31 8.11
C TRP A 32 -3.78 2.11 8.21
N PRO A 33 -2.59 1.50 8.44
CA PRO A 33 -1.34 2.25 8.44
C PRO A 33 -1.03 2.89 7.09
N LYS A 34 -1.32 2.17 5.99
CA LYS A 34 -1.22 2.70 4.64
C LYS A 34 -2.12 3.93 4.45
N GLU A 35 -3.40 3.80 4.77
CA GLU A 35 -4.38 4.88 4.61
C GLU A 35 -3.99 6.12 5.45
N LYS A 36 -3.54 5.91 6.69
CA LYS A 36 -3.03 7.01 7.53
C LYS A 36 -1.81 7.69 6.93
N CYS A 37 -0.88 6.94 6.36
CA CYS A 37 0.31 7.49 5.71
C CYS A 37 -0.05 8.33 4.48
N GLU A 38 -0.95 7.82 3.64
CA GLU A 38 -1.38 8.51 2.42
C GLU A 38 -2.18 9.79 2.76
N LYS A 39 -2.99 9.76 3.82
CA LYS A 39 -3.67 10.97 4.35
C LYS A 39 -2.69 12.05 4.82
N GLN A 40 -1.47 11.67 5.21
CA GLN A 40 -0.39 12.61 5.58
C GLN A 40 0.38 13.15 4.37
N GLY A 41 -0.01 12.81 3.14
CA GLY A 41 0.70 13.20 1.91
C GLY A 41 2.05 12.50 1.74
N ARG A 42 2.28 11.40 2.45
CA ARG A 42 3.50 10.60 2.38
C ARG A 42 3.26 9.34 1.54
N LEU A 43 4.35 8.74 1.09
CA LEU A 43 4.32 7.53 0.28
C LEU A 43 4.40 6.29 1.16
N TRP A 44 3.53 5.31 0.89
CA TRP A 44 3.56 4.03 1.59
C TRP A 44 4.58 3.08 0.95
N ALA A 45 5.63 2.73 1.71
CA ALA A 45 6.63 1.76 1.29
C ALA A 45 6.18 0.34 1.66
N GLY A 46 5.41 -0.30 0.77
CA GLY A 46 4.77 -1.60 1.01
C GLY A 46 5.72 -2.71 1.46
N LYS A 47 6.93 -2.80 0.87
CA LYS A 47 7.93 -3.82 1.24
C LYS A 47 8.38 -3.73 2.71
N TRP A 48 8.34 -2.53 3.28
CA TRP A 48 8.86 -2.25 4.62
C TRP A 48 7.75 -1.92 5.62
N MET A 49 6.50 -1.90 5.18
CA MET A 49 5.33 -1.48 5.96
C MET A 49 5.53 -0.15 6.66
N LYS A 50 6.16 0.81 5.97
CA LYS A 50 6.55 2.10 6.54
C LYS A 50 6.05 3.25 5.70
N CYS A 51 5.77 4.34 6.39
CA CYS A 51 5.48 5.62 5.77
C CYS A 51 6.79 6.34 5.44
N ALA A 52 7.02 6.68 4.18
CA ALA A 52 8.25 7.26 3.68
C ALA A 52 7.99 8.57 2.93
N THR A 53 9.05 9.37 2.78
CA THR A 53 9.04 10.58 1.95
C THR A 53 9.99 10.35 0.77
N SER A 54 9.56 10.72 -0.44
CA SER A 54 10.42 10.69 -1.62
C SER A 54 11.30 11.92 -1.62
N TYR A 55 12.61 11.70 -1.62
CA TYR A 55 13.59 12.74 -1.93
C TYR A 55 14.08 12.56 -3.36
N SER A 56 14.26 13.67 -4.07
CA SER A 56 14.91 13.64 -5.37
C SER A 56 16.39 13.29 -5.22
N ILE A 57 17.00 12.72 -6.26
CA ILE A 57 18.43 12.34 -6.22
C ILE A 57 19.30 13.59 -6.03
N GLU A 58 18.91 14.74 -6.59
CA GLU A 58 19.60 16.01 -6.41
C GLU A 58 19.56 16.48 -4.96
N THR A 59 18.41 16.32 -4.29
CA THR A 59 18.26 16.65 -2.86
C THR A 59 19.16 15.76 -2.00
N LEU A 60 19.19 14.46 -2.32
CA LEU A 60 19.98 13.48 -1.57
C LEU A 60 21.49 13.67 -1.77
N THR A 61 21.91 13.98 -3.00
CA THR A 61 23.32 14.21 -3.38
C THR A 61 23.79 15.64 -3.12
N ARG A 62 22.89 16.52 -2.63
CA ARG A 62 23.12 17.96 -2.46
C ARG A 62 23.57 18.65 -3.74
N ARG A 63 23.14 18.15 -4.89
CA ARG A 63 23.48 18.72 -6.18
C ARG A 63 22.69 20.02 -6.39
N PRO A 64 23.35 21.13 -6.77
CA PRO A 64 22.64 22.36 -7.07
C PRO A 64 21.74 22.17 -8.31
N VAL A 65 20.51 22.67 -8.25
CA VAL A 65 19.48 22.56 -9.30
C VAL A 65 19.92 23.21 -10.63
N ASN A 66 20.92 24.08 -10.61
CA ASN A 66 21.42 24.79 -11.79
C ASN A 66 22.51 24.07 -12.57
N LEU A 67 22.94 22.86 -12.19
CA LEU A 67 23.95 22.15 -12.97
C LEU A 67 23.34 21.42 -14.17
N PRO A 68 24.00 21.45 -15.35
CA PRO A 68 23.57 20.69 -16.51
C PRO A 68 23.56 19.18 -16.21
N PRO A 69 22.71 18.38 -16.86
CA PRO A 69 22.67 16.93 -16.68
C PRO A 69 24.04 16.29 -16.99
N ILE A 70 24.43 15.30 -16.18
CA ILE A 70 25.78 14.70 -16.20
C ILE A 70 26.06 13.95 -17.51
N ASN A 71 25.02 13.43 -18.17
CA ASN A 71 25.17 12.59 -19.36
C ASN A 71 25.02 13.37 -20.69
N GLY A 72 25.01 14.70 -20.66
CA GLY A 72 24.82 15.51 -21.88
C GLY A 72 23.41 15.46 -22.48
N GLU A 73 22.45 14.89 -21.74
CA GLU A 73 21.03 14.83 -22.10
C GLU A 73 20.44 16.25 -22.12
N ALA A 74 19.40 16.51 -22.92
CA ALA A 74 18.68 17.77 -22.81
C ALA A 74 18.02 17.87 -21.42
N ARG A 75 17.98 19.06 -20.80
CA ARG A 75 17.24 19.27 -19.56
C ARG A 75 15.78 18.92 -19.83
N VAL A 76 15.33 17.79 -19.30
CA VAL A 76 13.91 17.43 -19.31
C VAL A 76 13.23 18.42 -18.38
N THR A 77 12.49 19.37 -18.93
CA THR A 77 11.58 20.21 -18.15
C THR A 77 10.68 19.24 -17.39
N PRO A 78 10.66 19.24 -16.05
CA PRO A 78 9.70 18.42 -15.33
C PRO A 78 8.33 18.95 -15.74
N GLU A 79 7.66 18.22 -16.63
CA GLU A 79 6.26 18.42 -16.92
C GLU A 79 5.58 18.30 -15.57
N ALA A 80 4.96 19.41 -15.12
CA ALA A 80 4.31 19.52 -13.83
C ALA A 80 3.50 18.25 -13.64
N SER A 81 3.92 17.42 -12.67
CA SER A 81 3.41 16.08 -12.50
C SER A 81 1.90 16.19 -12.35
N SER A 82 1.19 15.83 -13.42
CA SER A 82 -0.25 15.96 -13.49
C SER A 82 -0.85 15.28 -12.27
N PRO A 83 -1.70 15.96 -11.49
CA PRO A 83 -2.46 15.27 -10.49
C PRO A 83 -3.45 14.37 -11.23
N THR A 84 -3.52 13.10 -10.84
CA THR A 84 -4.66 12.19 -11.05
C THR A 84 -4.67 11.38 -12.36
N SER A 85 -4.43 10.07 -12.24
CA SER A 85 -5.57 9.13 -12.29
C SER A 85 -5.24 7.73 -11.77
N PRO A 86 -6.25 7.04 -11.24
CA PRO A 86 -6.12 5.97 -10.25
C PRO A 86 -5.83 4.63 -10.90
N ALA A 87 -5.23 3.75 -10.10
CA ALA A 87 -5.13 2.33 -10.38
C ALA A 87 -6.45 1.79 -10.95
N THR A 88 -6.36 1.22 -12.16
CA THR A 88 -7.33 0.26 -12.70
C THR A 88 -7.59 -0.81 -11.65
N GLN A 89 -8.69 -0.67 -10.92
CA GLN A 89 -9.28 -1.76 -10.16
C GLN A 89 -9.99 -2.67 -11.18
N PRO A 90 -9.66 -3.96 -11.28
CA PRO A 90 -10.53 -4.89 -11.98
C PRO A 90 -11.84 -5.00 -11.18
N ALA A 91 -12.94 -4.55 -11.78
CA ALA A 91 -14.27 -4.64 -11.20
C ALA A 91 -14.65 -6.12 -10.96
N PRO A 92 -15.35 -6.45 -9.85
CA PRO A 92 -15.87 -7.79 -9.63
C PRO A 92 -17.04 -8.08 -10.58
N ALA A 93 -16.91 -9.13 -11.38
CA ALA A 93 -18.03 -9.70 -12.13
C ALA A 93 -19.09 -10.22 -11.14
N LYS A 94 -20.22 -9.51 -11.04
CA LYS A 94 -21.45 -10.06 -10.46
C LYS A 94 -22.14 -10.94 -11.52
N LYS A 95 -22.62 -12.10 -11.06
CA LYS A 95 -23.52 -12.99 -11.79
C LYS A 95 -24.84 -12.30 -12.13
#